data_AF-A0A9X2BRQ3-F1
#
_entry.id   AF-A0A9X2BRQ3-F1
#
_cell.length_a   1.000
_cell.length_b   1.000
_cell.length_c   1.000
_cell.angle_alpha   90.00
_cell.angle_beta   90.00
_cell.angle_gamma   90.00
#
_symmetry.space_group_name_H-M   'P 1'
#
loop_
_entity.id
_entity.type
_entity.pdbx_description
1 polymer ?
#
loop_
_entity_poly.entity_id
_entity_poly.type
_entity_poly.pdbx_seq_one_letter_code
_entity_poly.pdbx_strand_id
1 'polypeptide(L)'
;MIPKVRSVETLILTNQSSVQFAVRFRKIIFHKDAQFLIIQREEEQHVIKIKSCNGRVKLIVPTKEEYAELIGFLPEGYAETLSDPNFAEEFWVVGISFNKAENNDEYSSEFRISDQKPIDILPYIIQTGAEHVFFS
;
A
#
# COMPACT_ATOMS: atom_id res chain seq x y z
N MET A 1 -16.17 7.40 14.26
CA MET A 1 -16.77 7.16 12.94
C MET A 1 -15.63 7.04 11.94
N ILE A 2 -15.50 5.91 11.23
CA ILE A 2 -14.45 5.74 10.21
C ILE A 2 -14.92 6.51 8.96
N PRO A 3 -14.12 7.43 8.39
CA PRO A 3 -14.52 8.14 7.18
C PRO A 3 -14.75 7.14 6.04
N LYS A 4 -15.80 7.38 5.23
CA LYS A 4 -16.07 6.57 4.03
C LYS A 4 -15.02 6.93 2.98
N VAL A 5 -13.99 6.10 2.84
CA VAL A 5 -12.88 6.34 1.92
C VAL A 5 -13.25 5.84 0.53
N ARG A 6 -13.15 6.71 -0.48
CA ARG A 6 -13.44 6.39 -1.89
C ARG A 6 -12.20 5.88 -2.60
N SER A 7 -11.06 6.56 -2.41
CA SER A 7 -9.78 6.17 -2.98
C SER A 7 -8.64 6.58 -2.07
N VAL A 8 -7.56 5.80 -2.06
CA VAL A 8 -6.27 6.18 -1.48
C VAL A 8 -5.36 6.53 -2.64
N GLU A 9 -4.65 7.65 -2.55
CA GLU A 9 -3.85 8.15 -3.67
C GLU A 9 -2.36 8.00 -3.41
N THR A 10 -1.89 8.52 -2.26
CA THR A 10 -0.48 8.62 -1.94
C THR A 10 -0.22 8.08 -0.55
N LEU A 11 0.88 7.35 -0.39
CA LEU A 11 1.44 6.96 0.89
C LEU A 11 2.79 7.65 1.07
N ILE A 12 3.11 8.08 2.28
CA ILE A 12 4.45 8.51 2.65
C ILE A 12 5.07 7.38 3.46
N LEU A 13 6.15 6.83 2.92
CA LEU A 13 6.91 5.75 3.53
C LEU A 13 8.12 6.33 4.25
N THR A 14 8.49 5.71 5.37
CA THR A 14 9.79 5.93 6.02
C THR A 14 10.51 4.61 6.21
N ASN A 15 11.82 4.62 6.04
CA ASN A 15 12.68 3.46 6.27
C ASN A 15 13.36 3.52 7.65
N GLN A 16 14.22 2.53 7.94
CA GLN A 16 14.98 2.45 9.19
C GLN A 16 15.96 3.61 9.37
N SER A 17 16.45 4.19 8.26
CA SER A 17 17.33 5.36 8.25
C SER A 17 16.58 6.69 8.38
N SER A 18 15.28 6.67 8.66
CA SER A 18 14.40 7.85 8.75
C SER A 18 14.30 8.67 7.45
N VAL A 19 14.68 8.09 6.31
CA VAL A 19 14.44 8.69 4.99
C VAL A 19 12.96 8.55 4.68
N GLN A 20 12.34 9.64 4.23
CA GLN A 20 10.93 9.66 3.84
C GLN A 20 10.77 9.89 2.35
N PHE A 21 9.83 9.19 1.73
CA PHE A 21 9.50 9.39 0.32
C PHE A 21 8.03 9.06 0.06
N ALA A 22 7.47 9.73 -0.96
CA ALA A 22 6.09 9.52 -1.37
C ALA A 22 5.99 8.46 -2.46
N VAL A 23 4.96 7.63 -2.38
CA VAL A 23 4.61 6.61 -3.38
C VAL A 23 3.13 6.68 -3.68
N ARG A 24 2.75 6.45 -4.93
CA ARG A 24 1.34 6.34 -5.31
C ARG A 24 0.82 4.96 -4.96
N PHE A 25 -0.32 4.89 -4.28
CA PHE A 25 -1.04 3.64 -4.10
C PHE A 25 -1.75 3.28 -5.40
N ARG A 26 -1.66 2.02 -5.83
CA ARG A 26 -2.33 1.52 -7.04
C ARG A 26 -3.40 0.49 -6.70
N LYS A 27 -3.05 -0.51 -5.88
CA LYS A 27 -3.94 -1.64 -5.59
C LYS A 27 -3.53 -2.38 -4.34
N ILE A 28 -4.49 -3.03 -3.68
CA ILE A 28 -4.25 -4.07 -2.68
C ILE A 28 -4.61 -5.43 -3.28
N ILE A 29 -3.78 -6.44 -3.03
CA ILE A 29 -4.01 -7.83 -3.42
C ILE A 29 -4.11 -8.66 -2.14
N PHE A 30 -5.17 -9.46 -2.05
CA PHE A 30 -5.30 -10.50 -1.04
C PHE A 30 -4.98 -11.83 -1.72
N HIS A 31 -3.99 -12.54 -1.21
CA HIS A 31 -3.61 -13.85 -1.76
C HIS A 31 -3.22 -14.76 -0.61
N LYS A 32 -3.94 -15.88 -0.47
CA LYS A 32 -3.87 -16.77 0.69
C LYS A 32 -4.05 -15.96 1.98
N ASP A 33 -3.17 -16.15 2.97
CA ASP A 33 -3.20 -15.45 4.25
C ASP A 33 -2.37 -14.15 4.27
N ALA A 34 -2.00 -13.63 3.10
CA ALA A 34 -1.15 -12.44 2.98
C ALA A 34 -1.85 -11.30 2.21
N GLN A 35 -1.45 -10.07 2.54
CA GLN A 35 -1.87 -8.87 1.84
C GLN A 35 -0.67 -8.19 1.20
N PHE A 36 -0.83 -7.77 -0.04
CA PHE A 36 0.20 -7.10 -0.83
C PHE A 36 -0.34 -5.78 -1.37
N LEU A 37 0.54 -4.81 -1.55
CA LEU A 37 0.27 -3.51 -2.13
C LEU A 37 1.04 -3.40 -3.43
N ILE A 38 0.36 -2.93 -4.47
CA ILE A 38 1.00 -2.35 -5.63
C ILE A 38 1.14 -0.86 -5.34
N ILE A 39 2.38 -0.40 -5.31
CA ILE A 39 2.72 1.01 -5.21
C ILE A 39 3.52 1.44 -6.44
N GLN A 40 3.51 2.73 -6.75
CA GLN A 40 4.29 3.29 -7.84
C GLN A 40 5.17 4.42 -7.32
N ARG A 41 6.45 4.39 -7.68
CA ARG A 41 7.41 5.46 -7.44
C ARG A 41 8.01 5.83 -8.80
N GLU A 42 7.90 7.11 -9.17
CA GLU A 42 8.31 7.57 -10.50
C GLU A 42 7.57 6.76 -11.60
N GLU A 43 8.31 6.09 -12.49
CA GLU A 43 7.75 5.23 -13.55
C GLU A 43 7.70 3.75 -13.16
N GLU A 44 8.24 3.38 -11.99
CA GLU A 44 8.34 1.99 -11.54
C GLU A 44 7.22 1.61 -10.59
N GLN A 45 6.70 0.39 -10.76
CA GLN A 45 5.74 -0.21 -9.85
C GLN A 45 6.41 -1.30 -9.03
N HIS A 46 6.04 -1.37 -7.76
CA HIS A 46 6.59 -2.34 -6.81
C HIS A 46 5.47 -3.05 -6.08
N VAL A 47 5.66 -4.36 -5.88
CA VAL A 47 4.82 -5.19 -5.02
C VAL A 47 5.44 -5.24 -3.64
N ILE A 48 4.67 -4.88 -2.63
CA ILE A 48 5.12 -4.83 -1.23
C ILE A 48 4.15 -5.60 -0.36
N LYS A 49 4.67 -6.47 0.49
CA LYS A 49 3.88 -7.23 1.44
C LYS A 49 3.61 -6.42 2.71
N ILE A 50 2.37 -6.49 3.18
CA ILE A 50 1.97 -5.98 4.49
C ILE A 50 2.28 -7.06 5.53
N LYS A 51 2.97 -6.67 6.60
CA LYS A 51 3.23 -7.54 7.76
C LYS A 51 2.83 -6.83 9.04
N SER A 52 1.97 -7.47 9.83
CA SER A 52 1.65 -7.01 11.18
C SER A 52 2.64 -7.62 12.18
N CYS A 53 3.27 -6.78 13.00
CA CYS A 53 4.17 -7.19 14.07
C CYS A 53 3.88 -6.36 15.32
N ASN A 54 3.55 -7.01 16.43
CA ASN A 54 3.27 -6.35 17.72
C ASN A 54 2.21 -5.23 17.61
N GLY A 55 1.17 -5.45 16.80
CA GLY A 55 0.10 -4.47 16.56
C GLY A 55 0.51 -3.27 15.71
N ARG A 56 1.67 -3.32 15.05
CA ARG A 56 2.12 -2.31 14.08
C ARG A 56 2.19 -2.92 12.69
N VAL A 57 1.70 -2.16 11.72
CA VAL A 57 1.83 -2.51 10.29
C VAL A 57 3.19 -2.04 9.78
N LYS A 58 3.90 -2.95 9.12
CA LYS A 58 5.09 -2.64 8.32
C LYS A 58 4.95 -3.21 6.92
N LEU A 59 5.74 -2.63 6.03
CA LEU A 59 5.82 -2.95 4.63
C LEU A 59 7.17 -3.60 4.35
N ILE A 60 7.17 -4.77 3.72
CA ILE A 60 8.38 -5.55 3.42
C ILE A 60 8.33 -6.08 1.98
N VAL A 61 9.49 -6.42 1.43
CA VAL A 61 9.54 -7.11 0.13
C VAL A 61 8.90 -8.50 0.25
N PRO A 62 8.05 -8.91 -0.70
CA PRO A 62 7.60 -10.30 -0.82
C PRO A 62 8.79 -11.25 -0.99
N THR A 63 8.65 -12.52 -0.58
CA THR A 63 9.65 -13.52 -0.98
C THR A 63 9.58 -13.79 -2.48
N LYS A 64 10.63 -14.41 -3.04
CA LYS A 64 10.66 -14.78 -4.46
C LYS A 64 9.49 -15.70 -4.83
N GLU A 65 9.15 -16.63 -3.95
CA GLU A 65 8.04 -17.57 -4.11
C GLU A 65 6.70 -16.82 -4.10
N GLU A 66 6.49 -15.90 -3.14
CA GLU A 66 5.28 -15.08 -3.07
C GLU A 66 5.13 -14.21 -4.32
N TYR A 67 6.22 -13.61 -4.80
CA TYR A 67 6.20 -12.81 -6.03
C TYR A 67 5.85 -13.67 -7.26
N ALA A 68 6.46 -14.85 -7.40
CA ALA A 68 6.21 -15.76 -8.50
C ALA A 68 4.75 -16.22 -8.57
N GLU A 69 4.08 -16.38 -7.42
CA GLU A 69 2.65 -16.68 -7.37
C GLU A 69 1.78 -15.47 -7.75
N LEU A 70 2.23 -14.25 -7.45
CA LEU A 70 1.49 -13.02 -7.73
C LEU A 70 1.59 -12.57 -9.19
N ILE A 71 2.66 -12.95 -9.90
CA ILE A 71 2.94 -12.45 -11.26
C ILE A 71 1.79 -12.68 -12.24
N GLY A 72 1.02 -13.77 -12.07
CA GLY A 72 -0.15 -14.08 -12.89
C GLY A 72 -1.36 -13.16 -12.66
N PHE A 73 -1.39 -12.42 -11.55
CA PHE A 73 -2.44 -11.44 -11.23
C PHE A 73 -2.06 -10.01 -11.61
N LEU A 74 -0.81 -9.79 -12.01
CA LEU A 74 -0.31 -8.50 -12.43
C LEU A 74 -0.56 -8.35 -13.95
N PRO A 75 -1.15 -7.24 -14.42
CA PRO A 75 -1.28 -6.96 -15.85
C PRO A 75 0.06 -7.06 -16.60
N GLU A 76 0.03 -7.22 -17.92
CA GLU A 76 1.25 -7.14 -18.73
C GLU A 76 2.01 -5.81 -18.47
N GLY A 77 3.31 -5.89 -18.19
CA GLY A 77 4.17 -4.73 -17.87
C GLY A 77 4.67 -4.65 -16.43
N TYR A 78 4.20 -5.52 -15.53
CA TYR A 78 4.74 -5.67 -14.18
C TYR A 78 5.95 -6.61 -14.20
N ALA A 79 7.01 -6.16 -14.87
CA ALA A 79 8.28 -6.88 -14.85
C ALA A 79 8.79 -6.95 -13.40
N GLU A 80 9.50 -8.04 -13.09
CA GLU A 80 10.27 -8.23 -11.85
C GLU A 80 11.08 -6.97 -11.50
N THR A 81 10.52 -6.03 -10.74
CA THR A 81 11.27 -5.02 -9.98
C THR A 81 11.89 -5.70 -8.76
N LEU A 82 12.53 -6.85 -8.97
CA LEU A 82 13.27 -7.62 -7.97
C LEU A 82 14.59 -6.95 -7.56
N SER A 83 14.83 -5.71 -8.00
CA SER A 83 16.14 -5.10 -7.92
C SER A 83 16.12 -3.58 -7.82
N ASP A 84 15.14 -2.98 -7.13
CA ASP A 84 15.43 -1.70 -6.48
C ASP A 84 16.05 -1.99 -5.10
N PRO A 85 17.37 -1.81 -4.91
CA PRO A 85 18.00 -1.97 -3.60
C PRO A 85 17.40 -1.00 -2.56
N ASN A 86 16.77 0.09 -2.99
CA ASN A 86 16.05 0.99 -2.09
C ASN A 86 14.79 0.36 -1.50
N PHE A 87 14.25 -0.73 -2.07
CA PHE A 87 13.10 -1.44 -1.54
C PHE A 87 13.45 -2.71 -0.76
N ALA A 88 14.72 -3.12 -0.70
CA ALA A 88 15.16 -4.31 0.03
C ALA A 88 15.02 -4.23 1.57
N GLU A 89 14.57 -3.08 2.10
CA GLU A 89 14.45 -2.79 3.52
C GLU A 89 12.98 -2.77 4.01
N GLU A 90 12.79 -2.60 5.32
CA GLU A 90 11.45 -2.47 5.93
C GLU A 90 10.99 -1.01 5.91
N PHE A 91 9.70 -0.79 5.61
CA PHE A 91 9.08 0.53 5.63
C PHE A 91 7.90 0.62 6.59
N TRP A 92 7.64 1.84 7.02
CA TRP A 92 6.44 2.23 7.76
C TRP A 92 5.72 3.34 7.03
N VAL A 93 4.39 3.30 7.02
CA VAL A 93 3.60 4.42 6.50
C VAL A 93 3.50 5.48 7.56
N VAL A 94 4.00 6.67 7.27
CA VAL A 94 3.90 7.86 8.15
C VAL A 94 2.94 8.90 7.59
N GLY A 95 2.48 8.76 6.35
CA GLY A 95 1.47 9.66 5.77
C GLY A 95 0.57 8.97 4.75
N ILE A 96 -0.65 9.48 4.60
CA ILE A 96 -1.65 8.97 3.67
C ILE A 96 -2.47 10.14 3.10
N SER A 97 -2.65 10.15 1.78
CA SER A 97 -3.62 10.99 1.07
C SER A 97 -4.77 10.12 0.58
N PHE A 98 -6.01 10.52 0.85
CA PHE A 98 -7.20 9.79 0.43
C PHE A 98 -8.37 10.72 0.14
N ASN A 99 -9.25 10.30 -0.76
CA ASN A 99 -10.50 10.99 -1.02
C ASN A 99 -11.60 10.38 -0.15
N LYS A 100 -12.28 11.23 0.60
CA LYS A 100 -13.43 10.88 1.41
C LYS A 100 -14.71 11.19 0.63
N ALA A 101 -15.69 10.29 0.74
CA ALA A 101 -17.04 10.55 0.26
C ALA A 101 -17.79 11.42 1.28
N GLU A 102 -18.29 12.57 0.84
CA GLU A 102 -19.20 13.42 1.59
C GLU A 102 -20.67 13.12 1.22
N ASN A 103 -21.61 13.77 1.90
CA ASN A 103 -23.01 13.71 1.52
C ASN A 103 -23.21 14.46 0.19
N ASN A 104 -24.02 13.94 -0.73
CA ASN A 104 -24.35 14.51 -2.05
C ASN A 104 -23.27 14.37 -3.16
N ASP A 105 -22.62 13.21 -3.26
CA ASP A 105 -21.64 12.89 -4.32
C ASP A 105 -20.42 13.84 -4.38
N GLU A 106 -20.22 14.66 -3.36
CA GLU A 106 -19.03 15.50 -3.20
C GLU A 106 -17.86 14.67 -2.62
N TYR A 107 -16.65 15.01 -3.06
CA TYR A 107 -15.42 14.38 -2.61
C TYR A 107 -14.49 15.44 -2.00
N SER A 108 -13.94 15.12 -0.84
CA SER A 108 -12.89 15.92 -0.21
C SER A 108 -11.60 15.12 -0.15
N SER A 109 -10.48 15.75 -0.51
CA SER A 109 -9.16 15.16 -0.34
C SER A 109 -8.67 15.44 1.08
N GLU A 110 -8.37 14.39 1.83
CA GLU A 110 -7.76 14.46 3.15
C GLU A 110 -6.31 13.96 3.09
N PHE A 111 -5.41 14.69 3.73
CA PHE A 111 -4.04 14.27 3.96
C PHE A 111 -3.79 14.15 5.46
N ARG A 112 -3.18 13.03 5.86
CA ARG A 112 -2.80 12.74 7.25
C ARG A 112 -1.34 12.36 7.31
N ILE A 113 -0.63 12.89 8.30
CA ILE A 113 0.75 12.54 8.64
C ILE A 113 0.83 12.18 10.12
N SER A 114 1.74 11.27 10.48
CA SER A 114 2.01 10.89 11.86
C SER A 114 3.50 10.93 12.13
N ASP A 115 3.89 11.72 13.13
CA ASP A 115 5.28 11.86 13.55
C ASP A 115 5.66 10.86 14.65
N GLN A 116 4.69 10.11 15.19
CA GLN A 116 4.88 9.29 16.39
C GLN A 116 4.73 7.79 16.15
N LYS A 117 3.83 7.38 15.27
CA LYS A 117 3.52 5.97 15.03
C LYS A 117 3.22 5.71 13.56
N PRO A 118 3.60 4.54 13.03
CA PRO A 118 3.13 4.11 11.73
C PRO A 118 1.59 4.16 11.66
N ILE A 119 1.07 4.71 10.57
CA ILE A 119 -0.36 4.72 10.26
C ILE A 119 -0.76 3.32 9.83
N ASP A 120 -1.78 2.75 10.49
CA ASP A 120 -2.45 1.57 9.97
C ASP A 120 -3.31 1.97 8.76
N ILE A 121 -2.83 1.60 7.58
CA ILE A 121 -3.45 1.92 6.29
C ILE A 121 -4.57 0.96 5.90
N LEU A 122 -4.67 -0.21 6.54
CA LEU A 122 -5.64 -1.24 6.16
C LEU A 122 -7.09 -0.73 6.23
N PRO A 123 -7.53 -0.01 7.29
CA PRO A 123 -8.88 0.54 7.33
C PRO A 123 -9.20 1.52 6.20
N TYR A 124 -8.19 2.20 5.64
CA TYR A 124 -8.37 3.15 4.55
C TYR A 124 -8.41 2.44 3.20
N ILE A 125 -7.49 1.49 2.99
CA ILE A 125 -7.31 0.82 1.69
C ILE A 125 -8.34 -0.29 1.46
N ILE A 126 -8.77 -1.02 2.49
CA ILE A 126 -9.79 -2.08 2.35
C ILE A 126 -11.09 -1.50 1.80
N GLN A 127 -11.45 -0.27 2.20
CA GLN A 127 -12.63 0.42 1.67
C GLN A 127 -12.52 0.73 0.17
N THR A 128 -11.30 0.89 -0.34
CA THR A 128 -11.02 1.14 -1.77
C THR A 128 -10.91 -0.14 -2.59
N GLY A 129 -10.60 -1.27 -1.94
CA GLY A 129 -10.35 -2.56 -2.57
C GLY A 129 -11.58 -3.47 -2.68
N ALA A 130 -12.76 -3.03 -2.24
CA ALA A 130 -13.99 -3.83 -2.23
C ALA A 130 -14.44 -4.33 -3.61
N GLU A 131 -13.88 -3.80 -4.71
CA GLU A 131 -14.17 -4.24 -6.08
C GLU A 131 -13.16 -5.27 -6.65
N HIS A 132 -12.08 -5.62 -5.93
CA HIS A 132 -11.01 -6.49 -6.46
C HIS A 132 -10.46 -7.51 -5.45
N VAL A 133 -11.31 -8.05 -4.58
CA VAL A 133 -10.94 -9.21 -3.76
C VAL A 133 -11.04 -10.47 -4.63
N PHE A 134 -9.89 -10.98 -5.09
CA PHE A 134 -9.82 -12.29 -5.69
C PHE A 134 -9.79 -13.33 -4.58
N PHE A 135 -10.92 -13.99 -4.35
CA PHE A 135 -10.93 -15.26 -3.65
C PHE A 135 -10.54 -16.34 -4.66
N SER A 136 -9.48 -17.09 -4.35
CA SER A 136 -9.21 -18.41 -4.92
C SER A 136 -9.57 -19.47 -3.91
#